data_AF-A0A074LEP5-F1
#
_entry.id   AF-A0A074LEP5-F1
#
_cell.length_a   1.000
_cell.length_b   1.000
_cell.length_c   1.000
_cell.angle_alpha   90.00
_cell.angle_beta   90.00
_cell.angle_gamma   90.00
#
_symmetry.space_group_name_H-M   'P 1'
#
loop_
_entity.id
_entity.type
_entity.pdbx_description
1 polymer ?
#
loop_
_entity_poly.entity_id
_entity_poly.type
_entity_poly.pdbx_seq_one_letter_code
_entity_poly.pdbx_strand_id
1 'polypeptide(L)'
;MSNIIEIRRIQPPNQLASGFLKFAKEVNQKSIDLNTKFTEQEIFDIFNNSFPGKIRANFLLWVGDLNKIIEGINLILSDLSDLKNDRNSLKGNPITRSELLIQSFFGEFFRIRETSKIFIKLLTKEKVLNKKSKELVIETYFIVFDKMYEIRNLFVHQNLGFKDFDVNLGKDFFELFDKEEQEKFTNLLNQANTRENTIEMQCALYIKFIEHIMESYIEFQEKLNGFLADLIVLYEEQVMKITVASRGTVLNSK
;
A
#
# COMPACT_ATOMS: atom_id res chain seq x y z
N MET A 1 0.14 -20.16 21.89
CA MET A 1 -0.39 -18.92 21.30
C MET A 1 0.69 -18.33 20.41
N SER A 2 0.69 -18.61 19.10
CA SER A 2 1.54 -17.87 18.18
C SER A 2 0.89 -16.51 17.96
N ASN A 3 1.52 -15.44 18.45
CA ASN A 3 1.10 -14.08 18.11
C ASN A 3 1.28 -13.91 16.60
N ILE A 4 0.18 -13.83 15.86
CA ILE A 4 0.22 -13.32 14.48
C ILE A 4 0.71 -11.89 14.58
N ILE A 5 1.71 -11.53 13.78
CA ILE A 5 2.13 -10.14 13.68
C ILE A 5 1.10 -9.47 12.77
N GLU A 6 0.25 -8.62 13.36
CA GLU A 6 -0.68 -7.81 12.58
C GLU A 6 0.11 -6.92 11.62
N ILE A 7 -0.23 -6.96 10.33
CA ILE A 7 0.40 -6.08 9.35
C ILE A 7 0.03 -4.64 9.73
N ARG A 8 1.06 -3.84 9.96
CA ARG A 8 0.89 -2.45 10.39
C ARG A 8 0.25 -1.60 9.29
N ARG A 9 -0.58 -0.64 9.71
CA ARG A 9 -1.15 0.37 8.80
C ARG A 9 -0.08 1.35 8.32
N ILE A 10 -0.21 1.78 7.07
CA ILE A 10 0.61 2.84 6.47
C ILE A 10 0.23 4.18 7.11
N GLN A 11 1.23 4.94 7.55
CA GLN A 11 1.05 6.28 8.08
C GLN A 11 1.17 7.35 6.97
N PRO A 12 0.34 8.39 6.99
CA PRO A 12 0.49 9.52 6.08
C PRO A 12 1.79 10.30 6.40
N PRO A 13 2.50 10.84 5.39
CA PRO A 13 3.72 11.63 5.62
C PRO A 13 3.46 12.90 6.43
N ASN A 14 4.27 13.12 7.47
CA ASN A 14 4.16 14.30 8.37
C ASN A 14 4.25 15.64 7.62
N GLN A 15 5.02 15.70 6.54
CA GLN A 15 5.20 16.93 5.75
C GLN A 15 3.93 17.38 4.99
N LEU A 16 2.95 16.50 4.79
CA LEU A 16 1.64 16.91 4.31
C LEU A 16 0.82 17.63 5.38
N ALA A 17 1.08 17.38 6.67
CA ALA A 17 0.41 18.08 7.77
C ALA A 17 0.95 19.52 7.96
N SER A 18 2.26 19.73 7.80
CA SER A 18 2.90 21.04 8.00
C SER A 18 2.48 22.07 6.95
N GLY A 19 2.25 21.65 5.70
CA GLY A 19 1.80 22.55 4.64
C GLY A 19 0.38 23.10 4.83
N PHE A 20 -0.50 22.38 5.53
CA PHE A 20 -1.85 22.87 5.87
C PHE A 20 -1.78 24.10 6.77
N LEU A 21 -0.92 24.04 7.78
CA LEU A 21 -0.69 25.11 8.74
C LEU A 21 -0.02 26.33 8.09
N LYS A 22 0.88 26.11 7.13
CA LYS A 22 1.53 27.18 6.34
C LYS A 22 0.53 27.86 5.40
N PHE A 23 -0.29 27.11 4.68
CA PHE A 23 -1.35 27.64 3.81
C PHE A 23 -2.38 28.44 4.61
N ALA A 24 -2.87 27.91 5.73
CA ALA A 24 -3.82 28.61 6.59
C ALA A 24 -3.25 29.93 7.12
N LYS A 25 -1.96 29.96 7.49
CA LYS A 25 -1.26 31.20 7.88
C LYS A 25 -1.16 32.19 6.73
N GLU A 26 -0.85 31.75 5.51
CA GLU A 26 -0.76 32.64 4.34
C GLU A 26 -2.12 33.22 3.91
N VAL A 27 -3.20 32.42 3.99
CA VAL A 27 -4.57 32.90 3.77
C VAL A 27 -4.96 33.93 4.83
N ASN A 28 -4.64 33.67 6.11
CA ASN A 28 -4.89 34.61 7.19
C ASN A 28 -4.08 35.91 7.03
N GLN A 29 -2.81 35.82 6.62
CA GLN A 29 -2.00 37.01 6.36
C GLN A 29 -2.59 37.84 5.21
N LYS A 30 -2.99 37.22 4.09
CA LYS A 30 -3.67 37.91 2.99
C LYS A 30 -5.01 38.52 3.39
N SER A 31 -5.74 37.87 4.29
CA SER A 31 -6.99 38.38 4.87
C SER A 31 -6.76 39.67 5.65
N ILE A 32 -5.69 39.72 6.47
CA ILE A 32 -5.25 40.92 7.19
C ILE A 32 -4.83 42.01 6.18
N ASP A 33 -4.00 41.67 5.20
CA ASP A 33 -3.49 42.62 4.21
C ASP A 33 -4.59 43.24 3.34
N LEU A 34 -5.67 42.49 3.07
CA LEU A 34 -6.86 42.92 2.33
C LEU A 34 -7.96 43.51 3.23
N ASN A 35 -7.72 43.60 4.55
CA ASN A 35 -8.68 44.07 5.55
C ASN A 35 -10.05 43.35 5.48
N THR A 36 -10.05 42.07 5.11
CA THR A 36 -11.25 41.26 4.84
C THR A 36 -11.16 39.98 5.65
N LYS A 37 -12.10 39.70 6.58
CA LYS A 37 -12.17 38.41 7.29
C LYS A 37 -12.92 37.39 6.44
N PHE A 38 -12.24 36.33 6.01
CA PHE A 38 -12.92 35.16 5.44
C PHE A 38 -13.64 34.39 6.56
N THR A 39 -14.85 33.94 6.30
CA THR A 39 -15.57 33.01 7.17
C THR A 39 -14.92 31.62 7.13
N GLU A 40 -15.16 30.77 8.14
CA GLU A 40 -14.68 29.38 8.12
C GLU A 40 -15.16 28.61 6.88
N GLN A 41 -16.39 28.89 6.43
CA GLN A 41 -16.96 28.28 5.22
C GLN A 41 -16.23 28.73 3.95
N GLU A 42 -15.90 30.02 3.83
CA GLU A 42 -15.12 30.53 2.69
C GLU A 42 -13.68 30.01 2.71
N ILE A 43 -13.06 29.87 3.88
CA ILE A 43 -11.73 29.25 4.01
C ILE A 43 -11.80 27.77 3.58
N PHE A 44 -12.85 27.05 4.00
CA PHE A 44 -13.10 25.67 3.61
C PHE A 44 -13.32 25.53 2.10
N ASP A 45 -14.09 26.42 1.48
CA ASP A 45 -14.34 26.44 0.04
C ASP A 45 -13.11 26.85 -0.76
N ILE A 46 -12.33 27.84 -0.30
CA ILE A 46 -11.04 28.21 -0.89
C ILE A 46 -10.08 27.01 -0.80
N PHE A 47 -10.05 26.30 0.33
CA PHE A 47 -9.19 25.15 0.51
C PHE A 47 -9.57 23.99 -0.42
N ASN A 48 -10.84 23.57 -0.42
CA ASN A 48 -11.31 22.45 -1.23
C ASN A 48 -11.24 22.72 -2.74
N ASN A 49 -11.40 23.99 -3.14
CA ASN A 49 -11.27 24.40 -4.54
C ASN A 49 -9.85 24.82 -4.92
N SER A 50 -8.94 24.95 -3.95
CA SER A 50 -7.52 25.14 -4.22
C SER A 50 -6.90 23.82 -4.67
N PHE A 51 -6.06 23.90 -5.68
CA PHE A 51 -5.25 22.77 -6.15
C PHE A 51 -4.51 22.03 -5.00
N PRO A 52 -3.87 22.73 -4.03
CA PRO A 52 -3.26 22.11 -2.84
C PRO A 52 -4.23 21.25 -2.02
N GLY A 53 -5.42 21.79 -1.69
CA GLY A 53 -6.38 21.08 -0.85
C GLY A 53 -6.93 19.82 -1.53
N LYS A 54 -7.23 19.89 -2.83
CA LYS A 54 -7.74 18.74 -3.59
C LYS A 54 -6.70 17.62 -3.71
N ILE A 55 -5.44 17.93 -4.03
CA ILE A 55 -4.39 16.90 -4.15
C ILE A 55 -4.08 16.25 -2.79
N ARG A 56 -3.98 17.05 -1.72
CA ARG A 56 -3.75 16.54 -0.36
C ARG A 56 -4.90 15.66 0.12
N ALA A 57 -6.15 16.07 -0.09
CA ALA A 57 -7.31 15.27 0.27
C ALA A 57 -7.30 13.92 -0.48
N ASN A 58 -6.99 13.93 -1.79
CA ASN A 58 -6.89 12.68 -2.56
C ASN A 58 -5.72 11.80 -2.12
N PHE A 59 -4.60 12.37 -1.66
CA PHE A 59 -3.50 11.60 -1.07
C PHE A 59 -3.94 10.89 0.22
N LEU A 60 -4.64 11.61 1.11
CA LEU A 60 -5.14 11.04 2.36
C LEU A 60 -6.20 9.96 2.11
N LEU A 61 -7.10 10.18 1.15
CA LEU A 61 -8.07 9.18 0.72
C LEU A 61 -7.38 7.93 0.16
N TRP A 62 -6.35 8.11 -0.67
CA TRP A 62 -5.56 7.01 -1.19
C TRP A 62 -4.88 6.19 -0.08
N VAL A 63 -4.22 6.84 0.88
CA VAL A 63 -3.67 6.14 2.06
C VAL A 63 -4.76 5.42 2.86
N GLY A 64 -5.94 6.05 3.01
CA GLY A 64 -7.10 5.43 3.64
C GLY A 64 -7.57 4.16 2.92
N ASP A 65 -7.63 4.20 1.59
CA ASP A 65 -8.03 3.04 0.78
C ASP A 65 -6.99 1.93 0.84
N LEU A 66 -5.69 2.25 0.84
CA LEU A 66 -4.62 1.27 1.07
C LEU A 66 -4.75 0.61 2.44
N ASN A 67 -5.03 1.38 3.48
CA ASN A 67 -5.20 0.85 4.84
C ASN A 67 -6.43 -0.06 4.97
N LYS A 68 -7.54 0.21 4.27
CA LYS A 68 -8.68 -0.72 4.21
C LYS A 68 -8.32 -2.03 3.52
N ILE A 69 -7.46 -2.00 2.51
CA ILE A 69 -6.97 -3.23 1.86
C ILE A 69 -6.08 -4.01 2.84
N ILE A 70 -5.18 -3.33 3.56
CA ILE A 70 -4.34 -3.95 4.60
C ILE A 70 -5.21 -4.60 5.70
N GLU A 71 -6.29 -3.94 6.13
CA GLU A 71 -7.26 -4.53 7.07
C GLU A 71 -7.86 -5.83 6.53
N GLY A 72 -8.24 -5.86 5.25
CA GLY A 72 -8.71 -7.08 4.59
C GLY A 72 -7.66 -8.20 4.60
N ILE A 73 -6.38 -7.85 4.39
CA ILE A 73 -5.27 -8.82 4.45
C ILE A 73 -5.04 -9.32 5.89
N ASN A 74 -5.17 -8.47 6.90
CA ASN A 74 -5.10 -8.89 8.30
C ASN A 74 -6.22 -9.88 8.67
N LEU A 75 -7.42 -9.71 8.13
CA LEU A 75 -8.50 -10.70 8.28
C LEU A 75 -8.13 -12.04 7.64
N ILE A 76 -7.53 -12.02 6.45
CA ILE A 76 -7.03 -13.24 5.78
C ILE A 76 -5.98 -13.94 6.65
N LEU A 77 -5.04 -13.20 7.23
CA LEU A 77 -4.03 -13.75 8.14
C LEU A 77 -4.64 -14.37 9.40
N SER A 78 -5.65 -13.71 9.97
CA SER A 78 -6.40 -14.23 11.12
C SER A 78 -7.06 -15.57 10.77
N ASP A 79 -7.81 -15.62 9.67
CA ASP A 79 -8.50 -16.83 9.22
C ASP A 79 -7.53 -17.98 8.90
N LEU A 80 -6.37 -17.68 8.30
CA LEU A 80 -5.32 -18.66 8.05
C LEU A 80 -4.72 -19.18 9.37
N SER A 81 -4.55 -18.33 10.37
CA SER A 81 -4.05 -18.75 11.68
C SER A 81 -5.06 -19.60 12.43
N ASP A 82 -6.35 -19.27 12.34
CA ASP A 82 -7.42 -20.09 12.92
C ASP A 82 -7.43 -21.49 12.28
N LEU A 83 -7.31 -21.58 10.94
CA LEU A 83 -7.18 -22.87 10.24
C LEU A 83 -5.90 -23.63 10.57
N LYS A 84 -4.79 -22.91 10.77
CA LYS A 84 -3.51 -23.49 11.19
C LYS A 84 -3.63 -24.14 12.57
N ASN A 85 -4.27 -23.45 13.52
CA ASN A 85 -4.40 -23.92 14.90
C ASN A 85 -5.49 -25.00 15.05
N ASP A 86 -6.58 -24.90 14.28
CA ASP A 86 -7.66 -25.87 14.23
C ASP A 86 -8.24 -25.94 12.81
N ARG A 87 -8.06 -27.10 12.15
CA ARG A 87 -8.59 -27.37 10.80
C ARG A 87 -10.11 -27.28 10.69
N ASN A 88 -10.84 -27.34 11.80
CA ASN A 88 -12.31 -27.28 11.83
C ASN A 88 -12.84 -25.91 12.29
N SER A 89 -11.95 -24.94 12.55
CA SER A 89 -12.32 -23.58 12.99
C SER A 89 -13.27 -22.88 12.00
N LEU A 90 -13.08 -23.13 10.70
CA LEU A 90 -13.92 -22.58 9.63
C LEU A 90 -14.76 -23.67 8.96
N LYS A 91 -16.01 -23.33 8.63
CA LYS A 91 -16.93 -24.25 7.94
C LYS A 91 -16.46 -24.55 6.51
N GLY A 92 -16.53 -25.82 6.11
CA GLY A 92 -16.22 -26.29 4.75
C GLY A 92 -14.94 -27.15 4.71
N ASN A 93 -14.44 -27.45 3.52
CA ASN A 93 -13.19 -28.17 3.37
C ASN A 93 -12.00 -27.23 3.70
N PRO A 94 -11.14 -27.56 4.69
CA PRO A 94 -10.04 -26.67 5.11
C PRO A 94 -9.01 -26.42 4.02
N ILE A 95 -8.74 -27.40 3.14
CA ILE A 95 -7.78 -27.25 2.03
C ILE A 95 -8.31 -26.20 1.05
N THR A 96 -9.58 -26.34 0.67
CA THR A 96 -10.24 -25.38 -0.22
C THR A 96 -10.33 -24.00 0.44
N ARG A 97 -10.54 -23.93 1.76
CA ARG A 97 -10.58 -22.66 2.48
C ARG A 97 -9.23 -21.95 2.48
N SER A 98 -8.14 -22.63 2.81
CA SER A 98 -6.80 -22.04 2.77
C SER A 98 -6.42 -21.60 1.36
N GLU A 99 -6.76 -22.37 0.32
CA GLU A 99 -6.57 -21.99 -1.09
C GLU A 99 -7.35 -20.73 -1.48
N LEU A 100 -8.60 -20.60 -1.04
CA LEU A 100 -9.40 -19.39 -1.31
C LEU A 100 -8.86 -18.16 -0.57
N LEU A 101 -8.33 -18.34 0.64
CA LEU A 101 -7.72 -17.26 1.42
C LEU A 101 -6.46 -16.71 0.73
N ILE A 102 -5.56 -17.58 0.25
CA ILE A 102 -4.37 -17.11 -0.49
C ILE A 102 -4.74 -16.48 -1.84
N GLN A 103 -5.77 -16.99 -2.53
CA GLN A 103 -6.29 -16.34 -3.75
C GLN A 103 -6.88 -14.96 -3.45
N SER A 104 -7.58 -14.82 -2.32
CA SER A 104 -8.13 -13.54 -1.86
C SER A 104 -7.03 -12.55 -1.54
N PHE A 105 -5.92 -13.00 -0.94
CA PHE A 105 -4.74 -12.17 -0.72
C PHE A 105 -4.20 -11.62 -2.04
N PHE A 106 -4.02 -12.46 -3.07
CA PHE A 106 -3.59 -11.98 -4.39
C PHE A 106 -4.56 -10.95 -4.96
N GLY A 107 -5.88 -11.16 -4.80
CA GLY A 107 -6.90 -10.22 -5.22
C GLY A 107 -6.76 -8.85 -4.54
N GLU A 108 -6.61 -8.83 -3.22
CA GLU A 108 -6.37 -7.61 -2.45
C GLU A 108 -5.04 -6.93 -2.83
N PHE A 109 -3.97 -7.71 -3.00
CA PHE A 109 -2.69 -7.16 -3.43
C PHE A 109 -2.77 -6.53 -4.83
N PHE A 110 -3.50 -7.13 -5.79
CA PHE A 110 -3.74 -6.47 -7.08
C PHE A 110 -4.61 -5.22 -6.99
N ARG A 111 -5.55 -5.19 -6.04
CA ARG A 111 -6.37 -4.00 -5.79
C ARG A 111 -5.53 -2.81 -5.32
N ILE A 112 -4.44 -3.06 -4.56
CA ILE A 112 -3.44 -2.03 -4.22
C ILE A 112 -2.89 -1.40 -5.51
N ARG A 113 -2.44 -2.24 -6.47
CA ARG A 113 -1.89 -1.78 -7.74
C ARG A 113 -2.84 -0.86 -8.49
N GLU A 114 -4.09 -1.29 -8.65
CA GLU A 114 -5.08 -0.55 -9.42
C GLU A 114 -5.46 0.77 -8.75
N THR A 115 -5.58 0.76 -7.42
CA THR A 115 -5.84 1.96 -6.62
C THR A 115 -4.68 2.96 -6.74
N SER A 116 -3.43 2.50 -6.64
CA SER A 116 -2.24 3.34 -6.84
C SER A 116 -2.13 3.91 -8.25
N LYS A 117 -2.48 3.13 -9.29
CA LYS A 117 -2.51 3.63 -10.68
C LYS A 117 -3.47 4.80 -10.86
N ILE A 118 -4.66 4.74 -10.25
CA ILE A 118 -5.66 5.82 -10.30
C ILE A 118 -5.08 7.10 -9.68
N PHE A 119 -4.44 6.98 -8.52
CA PHE A 119 -3.83 8.12 -7.84
C PHE A 119 -2.65 8.73 -8.65
N ILE A 120 -1.76 7.90 -9.19
CA ILE A 120 -0.64 8.36 -10.04
C ILE A 120 -1.17 9.08 -11.30
N LYS A 121 -2.26 8.58 -11.89
CA LYS A 121 -2.91 9.21 -13.05
C LYS A 121 -3.44 10.60 -12.69
N LEU A 122 -4.03 10.77 -11.50
CA LEU A 122 -4.42 12.08 -10.98
C LEU A 122 -3.21 13.01 -10.88
N LEU A 123 -2.12 12.60 -10.21
CA LEU A 123 -0.92 13.43 -10.06
C LEU A 123 -0.29 13.82 -11.40
N THR A 124 -0.35 12.95 -12.40
CA THR A 124 0.09 13.24 -13.77
C THR A 124 -0.81 14.28 -14.45
N LYS A 125 -2.13 14.11 -14.36
CA LYS A 125 -3.12 15.04 -14.94
C LYS A 125 -2.95 16.45 -14.37
N GLU A 126 -2.70 16.51 -13.07
CA GLU A 126 -2.53 17.74 -12.30
C GLU A 126 -1.09 18.30 -12.42
N LYS A 127 -0.23 17.67 -13.24
CA LYS A 127 1.16 18.09 -13.53
C LYS A 127 2.10 18.11 -12.32
N VAL A 128 1.71 17.47 -11.21
CA VAL A 128 2.59 17.22 -10.06
C VAL A 128 3.72 16.28 -10.48
N LEU A 129 3.40 15.25 -11.25
CA LEU A 129 4.38 14.36 -11.86
C LEU A 129 4.68 14.79 -13.29
N ASN A 130 5.96 15.06 -13.57
CA ASN A 130 6.44 15.13 -14.95
C ASN A 130 6.62 13.72 -15.54
N LYS A 131 6.88 13.64 -16.86
CA LYS A 131 7.02 12.36 -17.58
C LYS A 131 8.07 11.43 -16.94
N LYS A 132 9.24 11.98 -16.58
CA LYS A 132 10.36 11.22 -15.98
C LYS A 132 10.01 10.69 -14.59
N SER A 133 9.43 11.53 -13.73
CA SER A 133 9.01 11.13 -12.37
C SER A 133 7.89 10.09 -12.41
N LYS A 134 6.96 10.21 -13.37
CA LYS A 134 5.91 9.22 -13.60
C LYS A 134 6.48 7.87 -14.02
N GLU A 135 7.41 7.84 -14.98
CA GLU A 135 8.08 6.63 -15.45
C GLU A 135 8.80 5.93 -14.28
N LEU A 136 9.55 6.68 -13.48
CA LEU A 136 10.23 6.14 -12.30
C LEU A 136 9.26 5.52 -11.28
N VAL A 137 8.15 6.20 -10.94
CA VAL A 137 7.14 5.68 -10.01
C VAL A 137 6.50 4.41 -10.57
N ILE A 138 6.21 4.38 -11.86
CA ILE A 138 5.62 3.21 -12.53
C ILE A 138 6.60 2.04 -12.54
N GLU A 139 7.85 2.25 -12.95
CA GLU A 139 8.90 1.21 -12.98
C GLU A 139 9.12 0.61 -11.59
N THR A 140 9.16 1.44 -10.55
CA THR A 140 9.36 0.94 -9.18
C THR A 140 8.17 0.11 -8.70
N TYR A 141 6.94 0.51 -9.04
CA TYR A 141 5.76 -0.33 -8.79
C TYR A 141 5.81 -1.64 -9.58
N PHE A 142 6.22 -1.60 -10.85
CA PHE A 142 6.37 -2.82 -11.65
C PHE A 142 7.33 -3.81 -11.00
N ILE A 143 8.50 -3.37 -10.53
CA ILE A 143 9.47 -4.25 -9.86
C ILE A 143 8.85 -4.95 -8.63
N VAL A 144 8.10 -4.23 -7.80
CA VAL A 144 7.45 -4.79 -6.61
C VAL A 144 6.34 -5.78 -7.00
N PHE A 145 5.55 -5.45 -8.03
CA PHE A 145 4.45 -6.30 -8.47
C PHE A 145 4.90 -7.50 -9.33
N ASP A 146 6.00 -7.40 -10.08
CA ASP A 146 6.54 -8.47 -10.92
C ASP A 146 7.04 -9.64 -10.08
N LYS A 147 7.75 -9.38 -8.98
CA LYS A 147 8.07 -10.40 -7.97
C LYS A 147 6.81 -11.11 -7.45
N MET A 148 5.72 -10.36 -7.26
CA MET A 148 4.45 -10.97 -6.86
C MET A 148 3.90 -11.87 -7.97
N TYR A 149 3.91 -11.42 -9.23
CA TYR A 149 3.45 -12.23 -10.36
C TYR A 149 4.22 -13.54 -10.48
N GLU A 150 5.54 -13.52 -10.31
CA GLU A 150 6.38 -14.73 -10.28
C GLU A 150 5.88 -15.69 -9.20
N ILE A 151 5.69 -15.20 -7.97
CA ILE A 151 5.28 -16.08 -6.87
C ILE A 151 3.85 -16.58 -7.04
N ARG A 152 2.91 -15.73 -7.47
CA ARG A 152 1.55 -16.17 -7.83
C ARG A 152 1.58 -17.23 -8.91
N ASN A 153 2.43 -17.07 -9.92
CA ASN A 153 2.55 -18.04 -11.01
C ASN A 153 3.10 -19.37 -10.49
N LEU A 154 4.00 -19.38 -9.51
CA LEU A 154 4.38 -20.62 -8.80
C LEU A 154 3.15 -21.28 -8.16
N PHE A 155 2.31 -20.53 -7.45
CA PHE A 155 1.09 -21.07 -6.83
C PHE A 155 0.05 -21.57 -7.85
N VAL A 156 -0.16 -20.85 -8.95
CA VAL A 156 -1.18 -21.15 -9.97
C VAL A 156 -0.75 -22.26 -10.93
N HIS A 157 0.52 -22.28 -11.34
CA HIS A 157 1.01 -23.19 -12.38
C HIS A 157 1.73 -24.44 -11.84
N GLN A 158 2.34 -24.38 -10.64
CA GLN A 158 3.00 -25.56 -10.06
C GLN A 158 2.05 -26.44 -9.24
N ASN A 159 0.74 -26.16 -9.22
CA ASN A 159 -0.22 -26.88 -8.40
C ASN A 159 0.31 -27.05 -6.96
N LEU A 160 0.70 -25.96 -6.31
CA LEU A 160 0.81 -25.91 -4.84
C LEU A 160 -0.56 -26.06 -4.15
N GLY A 161 -1.52 -26.68 -4.83
CA GLY A 161 -2.63 -27.36 -4.19
C GLY A 161 -2.06 -28.62 -3.58
N PHE A 162 -2.19 -28.75 -2.28
CA PHE A 162 -1.89 -29.95 -1.49
C PHE A 162 -2.88 -31.08 -1.85
N LYS A 163 -3.11 -31.30 -3.15
CA LYS A 163 -4.07 -32.25 -3.74
C LYS A 163 -3.50 -33.66 -3.78
N ASP A 164 -2.18 -33.77 -3.94
CA ASP A 164 -1.44 -35.01 -3.85
C ASP A 164 -0.37 -34.83 -2.78
N PHE A 165 -0.20 -35.85 -1.93
CA PHE A 165 0.53 -35.85 -0.66
C PHE A 165 2.05 -35.64 -0.75
N ASP A 166 2.54 -35.19 -1.90
CA ASP A 166 3.93 -34.84 -2.18
C ASP A 166 4.00 -33.35 -2.52
N VAL A 167 4.16 -32.54 -1.48
CA VAL A 167 4.42 -31.10 -1.63
C VAL A 167 5.87 -30.93 -2.05
N ASN A 168 6.10 -31.02 -3.36
CA ASN A 168 7.43 -30.78 -3.94
C ASN A 168 7.58 -29.29 -4.21
N LEU A 169 7.88 -28.52 -3.14
CA LEU A 169 8.25 -27.11 -3.26
C LEU A 169 9.56 -27.03 -4.06
N GLY A 170 9.54 -26.36 -5.22
CA GLY A 170 10.75 -26.14 -6.00
C GLY A 170 11.81 -25.39 -5.19
N LYS A 171 13.10 -25.66 -5.44
CA LYS A 171 14.22 -24.94 -4.79
C LYS A 171 14.08 -23.43 -4.89
N ASP A 172 13.60 -22.94 -6.03
CA ASP A 172 13.35 -21.52 -6.31
C ASP A 172 12.38 -20.87 -5.31
N PHE A 173 11.44 -21.64 -4.75
CA PHE A 173 10.53 -21.16 -3.70
C PHE A 173 11.27 -20.97 -2.37
N PHE A 174 12.18 -21.88 -2.03
CA PHE A 174 12.99 -21.79 -0.81
C PHE A 174 14.00 -20.64 -0.87
N GLU A 175 14.49 -20.30 -2.06
CA GLU A 175 15.41 -19.17 -2.27
C GLU A 175 14.80 -17.80 -1.92
N LEU A 176 13.46 -17.71 -1.78
CA LEU A 176 12.76 -16.51 -1.31
C LEU A 176 12.87 -16.31 0.21
N PHE A 177 13.23 -17.36 0.95
CA PHE A 177 13.38 -17.36 2.40
C PHE A 177 14.85 -17.23 2.78
N ASP A 178 15.14 -16.68 3.95
CA ASP A 178 16.50 -16.74 4.48
C ASP A 178 16.88 -18.18 4.89
N LYS A 179 18.17 -18.41 5.14
CA LYS A 179 18.68 -19.76 5.43
C LYS A 179 18.06 -20.38 6.69
N GLU A 180 17.72 -19.57 7.69
CA GLU A 180 17.14 -20.07 8.94
C GLU A 180 15.68 -20.50 8.74
N GLU A 181 14.95 -19.75 7.93
CA GLU A 181 13.58 -20.06 7.52
C GLU A 181 13.51 -21.28 6.59
N GLN A 182 14.43 -21.40 5.63
CA GLN A 182 14.57 -22.58 4.77
C GLN A 182 14.75 -23.85 5.60
N GLU A 183 15.59 -23.80 6.65
CA GLU A 183 15.89 -24.94 7.50
C GLU A 183 14.68 -25.32 8.38
N LYS A 184 13.94 -24.34 8.92
CA LYS A 184 12.67 -24.57 9.63
C LYS A 184 11.61 -25.20 8.74
N PHE A 185 11.44 -24.71 7.51
CA PHE A 185 10.48 -25.28 6.55
C PHE A 185 10.86 -26.70 6.12
N THR A 186 12.15 -26.94 5.86
CA THR A 186 12.65 -28.27 5.48
C THR A 186 12.44 -29.28 6.61
N ASN A 187 12.69 -28.88 7.85
CA ASN A 187 12.43 -29.73 9.03
C ASN A 187 10.94 -30.03 9.20
N LEU A 188 10.05 -29.06 8.98
CA LEU A 188 8.60 -29.28 9.03
C LEU A 188 8.12 -30.25 7.93
N LEU A 189 8.63 -30.13 6.70
CA LEU A 189 8.31 -31.06 5.59
C LEU A 189 8.75 -32.48 5.88
N ASN A 190 9.92 -32.65 6.48
CA ASN A 190 10.48 -33.97 6.78
C ASN A 190 9.81 -34.65 7.99
N GLN A 191 9.27 -33.89 8.94
CA GLN A 191 8.71 -34.43 10.19
C GLN A 191 7.17 -34.56 10.18
N ALA A 192 6.46 -33.81 9.33
CA ALA A 192 5.02 -33.61 9.46
C ALA A 192 4.21 -33.92 8.18
N ASN A 193 4.70 -34.73 7.24
CA ASN A 193 3.93 -35.08 6.04
C ASN A 193 2.83 -36.14 6.29
N THR A 194 1.86 -35.83 7.16
CA THR A 194 0.62 -36.61 7.37
C THR A 194 -0.60 -35.75 7.02
N ARG A 195 -1.73 -36.38 6.66
CA ARG A 195 -2.97 -35.72 6.17
C ARG A 195 -3.55 -34.65 7.11
N GLU A 196 -3.29 -34.72 8.41
CA GLU A 196 -3.72 -33.71 9.39
C GLU A 196 -2.77 -32.51 9.44
N ASN A 197 -1.46 -32.77 9.33
CA ASN A 197 -0.41 -31.75 9.39
C ASN A 197 -0.27 -30.96 8.07
N THR A 198 -0.76 -31.51 6.96
CA THR A 198 -0.74 -30.86 5.64
C THR A 198 -1.40 -29.46 5.64
N ILE A 199 -2.52 -29.31 6.36
CA ILE A 199 -3.25 -28.02 6.47
C ILE A 199 -2.51 -27.02 7.33
N GLU A 200 -2.01 -27.46 8.49
CA GLU A 200 -1.24 -26.61 9.39
C GLU A 200 -0.01 -26.04 8.65
N MET A 201 0.70 -26.91 7.94
CA MET A 201 1.85 -26.54 7.13
C MET A 201 1.49 -25.58 5.99
N GLN A 202 0.42 -25.87 5.25
CA GLN A 202 -0.08 -25.01 4.19
C GLN A 202 -0.39 -23.60 4.71
N CYS A 203 -1.12 -23.51 5.81
CA CYS A 203 -1.50 -22.22 6.40
C CYS A 203 -0.27 -21.48 6.96
N ALA A 204 0.65 -22.19 7.62
CA ALA A 204 1.91 -21.60 8.09
C ALA A 204 2.74 -21.01 6.94
N LEU A 205 2.81 -21.72 5.80
CA LEU A 205 3.47 -21.25 4.59
C LEU A 205 2.81 -19.99 4.02
N TYR A 206 1.47 -19.98 3.91
CA TYR A 206 0.73 -18.82 3.42
C TYR A 206 0.88 -17.60 4.32
N ILE A 207 0.80 -17.78 5.64
CA ILE A 207 0.99 -16.68 6.61
C ILE A 207 2.36 -16.05 6.42
N LYS A 208 3.43 -16.86 6.43
CA LYS A 208 4.81 -16.37 6.29
C LYS A 208 5.02 -15.62 4.97
N PHE A 209 4.48 -16.18 3.90
CA PHE A 209 4.52 -15.58 2.58
C PHE A 209 3.82 -14.21 2.54
N ILE A 210 2.61 -14.11 3.09
CA ILE A 210 1.85 -12.87 3.14
C ILE A 210 2.56 -11.82 3.99
N GLU A 211 3.06 -12.20 5.18
CA GLU A 211 3.83 -11.33 6.08
C GLU A 211 5.02 -10.71 5.33
N HIS A 212 5.85 -11.53 4.67
CA HIS A 212 7.04 -11.09 3.97
C HIS A 212 6.74 -10.11 2.81
N ILE A 213 5.73 -10.42 1.98
CA ILE A 213 5.33 -9.53 0.90
C ILE A 213 4.82 -8.21 1.44
N MET A 214 3.99 -8.26 2.48
CA MET A 214 3.34 -7.07 3.01
C MET A 214 4.31 -6.16 3.75
N GLU A 215 5.30 -6.72 4.46
CA GLU A 215 6.39 -5.96 5.05
C GLU A 215 7.19 -5.21 3.97
N SER A 216 7.63 -5.94 2.94
CA SER A 216 8.36 -5.36 1.80
C SER A 216 7.54 -4.27 1.09
N TYR A 217 6.24 -4.51 0.90
CA TYR A 217 5.33 -3.54 0.28
C TYR A 217 5.16 -2.29 1.14
N ILE A 218 4.96 -2.42 2.46
CA ILE A 218 4.76 -1.29 3.36
C ILE A 218 6.00 -0.40 3.39
N GLU A 219 7.19 -0.98 3.52
CA GLU A 219 8.43 -0.19 3.50
C GLU A 219 8.59 0.59 2.20
N PHE A 220 8.30 -0.06 1.07
CA PHE A 220 8.30 0.59 -0.23
C PHE A 220 7.27 1.72 -0.29
N GLN A 221 6.04 1.46 0.15
CA GLN A 221 4.94 2.41 0.10
C GLN A 221 5.18 3.63 0.98
N GLU A 222 5.82 3.49 2.14
CA GLU A 222 6.20 4.61 3.00
C GLU A 222 7.26 5.51 2.36
N LYS A 223 8.29 4.90 1.73
CA LYS A 223 9.31 5.65 0.98
C LYS A 223 8.68 6.40 -0.19
N LEU A 224 7.80 5.73 -0.93
CA LEU A 224 7.07 6.34 -2.04
C LEU A 224 6.17 7.49 -1.55
N ASN A 225 5.46 7.30 -0.44
CA ASN A 225 4.59 8.31 0.14
C ASN A 225 5.40 9.57 0.50
N GLY A 226 6.59 9.42 1.10
CA GLY A 226 7.49 10.54 1.36
C GLY A 226 7.89 11.27 0.09
N PHE A 227 8.38 10.54 -0.92
CA PHE A 227 8.77 11.12 -2.21
C PHE A 227 7.63 11.87 -2.90
N LEU A 228 6.43 11.28 -2.96
CA LEU A 228 5.25 11.92 -3.56
C LEU A 228 4.81 13.16 -2.79
N ALA A 229 4.89 13.12 -1.45
CA ALA A 229 4.60 14.28 -0.62
C ALA A 229 5.59 15.44 -0.90
N ASP A 230 6.88 15.15 -1.08
CA ASP A 230 7.87 16.19 -1.43
C ASP A 230 7.55 16.83 -2.79
N LEU A 231 7.19 16.02 -3.79
CA LEU A 231 6.80 16.53 -5.10
C LEU A 231 5.54 17.41 -5.06
N ILE A 232 4.55 17.01 -4.26
CA ILE A 232 3.33 17.80 -4.06
C ILE A 232 3.70 19.17 -3.45
N VAL A 233 4.50 19.18 -2.38
CA VAL A 233 4.91 20.42 -1.70
C VAL A 233 5.72 21.31 -2.64
N LEU A 234 6.69 20.76 -3.37
CA LEU A 234 7.51 21.52 -4.33
C LEU A 234 6.66 22.13 -5.46
N TYR A 235 5.70 21.36 -5.99
CA TYR A 235 4.79 21.85 -7.02
C TYR A 235 3.94 23.02 -6.51
N GLU A 236 3.39 22.90 -5.30
CA GLU A 236 2.61 23.97 -4.68
C GLU A 236 3.44 25.25 -4.52
N GLU A 237 4.69 25.14 -4.06
CA GLU A 237 5.59 26.30 -3.96
C GLU A 237 5.86 26.97 -5.31
N GLN A 238 6.03 26.19 -6.38
CA GLN A 238 6.23 26.73 -7.73
C GLN A 238 4.98 27.44 -8.25
N VAL A 239 3.80 26.84 -8.09
CA VAL A 239 2.53 27.44 -8.53
C VAL A 239 2.22 28.73 -7.75
N MET A 240 2.50 28.76 -6.44
CA MET A 240 2.36 29.96 -5.65
C MET A 240 3.29 31.08 -6.13
N LYS A 241 4.57 30.79 -6.44
CA LYS A 241 5.50 31.77 -7.00
C LYS A 241 5.01 32.37 -8.31
N ILE A 242 4.49 31.56 -9.23
CA ILE A 242 3.95 32.02 -10.53
C ILE A 242 2.72 32.91 -10.31
N THR A 243 1.83 32.53 -9.39
CA THR A 243 0.59 33.27 -9.10
C THR A 243 0.87 34.62 -8.43
N VAL A 244 1.91 34.70 -7.58
CA VAL A 244 2.32 35.96 -6.94
C VAL A 244 3.05 36.88 -7.94
N ALA A 245 3.94 36.33 -8.77
CA ALA A 245 4.66 37.11 -9.80
C ALA A 245 3.71 37.74 -10.84
N SER A 246 2.68 37.01 -11.25
CA SER A 246 1.66 37.50 -12.20
C SER A 246 0.71 38.56 -11.62
N ARG A 247 0.56 38.65 -10.30
CA ARG A 247 -0.17 39.75 -9.65
C ARG A 247 0.73 40.95 -9.31
N GLY A 248 2.01 40.73 -9.04
CA GLY A 248 2.98 41.81 -8.80
C GLY A 248 3.24 42.69 -10.03
N THR A 249 3.17 42.13 -11.24
CA THR A 249 3.27 42.89 -12.50
C THR A 249 2.04 43.76 -12.79
N VAL A 250 0.85 43.34 -12.33
CA VAL A 250 -0.39 44.11 -12.48
C VAL A 250 -0.47 45.27 -11.46
N LEU A 251 0.20 45.15 -10.30
CA LEU A 251 0.26 46.21 -9.31
C LEU A 251 1.35 47.27 -9.59
N ASN A 252 2.41 46.91 -10.31
CA ASN A 252 3.44 47.87 -10.76
C ASN A 252 3.11 48.56 -12.09
N SER A 253 1.89 48.38 -12.61
CA SER A 253 1.40 49.04 -13.83
C SER A 253 0.21 49.98 -13.57
N LYS A 254 0.01 50.40 -12.32
CA LYS A 254 -0.90 51.48 -11.94
C LYS A 254 -0.17 52.60 -11.21
#